data_AF-A0AAW8CRS6-F1
#
_entry.id   AF-A0AAW8CRS6-F1
#
_cell.length_a   1.000
_cell.length_b   1.000
_cell.length_c   1.000
_cell.angle_alpha   90.00
_cell.angle_beta   90.00
_cell.angle_gamma   90.00
#
_symmetry.space_group_name_H-M   'P 1'
#
loop_
_entity.id
_entity.type
_entity.pdbx_description
1 polymer ?
#
loop_
_entity_poly.entity_id
_entity_poly.type
_entity_poly.pdbx_seq_one_letter_code
_entity_poly.pdbx_strand_id
1 'polypeptide(L)'
;MKKLALLAFLGLMTSVPAMAQGDYVYENDRRYCASGRSGMDFNSCMWRLRNDREREDRRDYERREYEQRREYERRQRWQEPAPVYVPEYQRQPQYQQERPKLSDMQERALNNCNLLAPRDQPRCRATVMSTVR
;
A
#
# COMPACT_ATOMS: atom_id res chain seq x y z
N MET A 1 32.66 -14.51 -22.16
CA MET A 1 31.60 -15.36 -21.56
C MET A 1 32.19 -16.49 -20.68
N LYS A 2 33.01 -16.18 -19.66
CA LYS A 2 33.60 -17.18 -18.74
C LYS A 2 33.43 -16.86 -17.25
N LYS A 3 32.96 -15.65 -16.91
CA LYS A 3 32.84 -15.18 -15.52
C LYS A 3 31.48 -15.46 -14.87
N LEU A 4 30.50 -15.96 -15.64
CA LEU A 4 29.15 -16.26 -15.15
C LEU A 4 29.03 -17.64 -14.50
N ALA A 5 29.97 -18.56 -14.76
CA ALA A 5 29.89 -19.92 -14.22
C ALA A 5 30.21 -20.01 -12.72
N LEU A 6 30.96 -19.05 -12.17
CA LEU A 6 31.41 -19.10 -10.77
C LEU A 6 30.38 -18.59 -9.76
N LEU A 7 29.39 -17.79 -10.18
CA LEU A 7 28.34 -17.30 -9.29
C LEU A 7 27.24 -18.34 -9.02
N ALA A 8 27.11 -19.35 -9.88
CA ALA A 8 26.09 -20.40 -9.73
C ALA A 8 26.44 -21.43 -8.64
N PHE A 9 27.73 -21.63 -8.32
CA PHE A 9 28.15 -22.63 -7.35
C PHE A 9 28.04 -22.16 -5.88
N LEU A 10 28.06 -20.86 -5.61
CA LEU A 10 27.95 -20.33 -4.25
C LEU A 10 26.49 -20.28 -3.72
N GLY A 11 25.50 -20.39 -4.60
CA GLY A 11 24.08 -20.44 -4.20
C GLY A 11 23.61 -21.80 -3.68
N LEU A 12 24.41 -22.87 -3.83
CA LEU A 12 24.01 -24.25 -3.51
C LEU A 12 24.33 -24.69 -2.07
N MET A 13 25.04 -23.88 -1.29
CA MET A 13 25.45 -24.24 0.08
C MET A 13 24.55 -23.67 1.19
N THR A 14 23.51 -22.91 0.85
CA THR A 14 22.57 -22.34 1.84
C THR A 14 21.26 -23.12 1.98
N SER A 15 21.02 -24.13 1.14
CA SER A 15 19.85 -25.00 1.26
C SER A 15 20.15 -26.22 2.12
N VAL A 16 20.48 -26.02 3.39
CA VAL A 16 20.29 -27.10 4.37
C VAL A 16 18.79 -27.20 4.58
N PRO A 17 18.14 -28.31 4.21
CA PRO A 17 16.72 -28.44 4.42
C PRO A 17 16.48 -28.40 5.93
N ALA A 18 15.50 -27.63 6.38
CA ALA A 18 15.00 -27.62 7.76
C ALA A 18 14.28 -28.94 8.13
N MET A 19 14.75 -30.07 7.60
CA MET A 19 14.23 -31.41 7.74
C MET A 19 15.10 -32.17 8.75
N ALA A 20 15.06 -31.72 9.99
CA ALA A 20 15.63 -32.48 11.11
C ALA A 20 14.73 -32.42 12.35
N GLN A 21 13.82 -31.44 12.45
CA GLN A 21 13.02 -31.24 13.66
C GLN A 21 11.88 -32.27 13.81
N GLY A 22 11.37 -32.83 12.72
CA GLY A 22 10.25 -33.79 12.75
C GLY A 22 10.61 -35.12 13.42
N ASP A 23 11.78 -35.68 13.10
CA ASP A 23 12.18 -37.01 13.56
C ASP A 23 12.47 -37.04 15.06
N TYR A 24 13.13 -36.01 15.60
CA TYR A 24 13.39 -35.91 17.04
C TYR A 24 12.12 -35.77 17.87
N VAL A 25 11.15 -35.00 17.38
CA VAL A 25 9.87 -34.78 18.09
C VAL A 25 9.05 -36.08 18.10
N TYR A 26 8.97 -36.77 16.96
CA TYR A 26 8.26 -38.03 16.87
C TYR A 26 8.88 -39.13 17.75
N GLU A 27 10.22 -39.25 17.77
CA GLU A 27 10.90 -40.23 18.61
C GLU A 27 10.71 -39.96 20.12
N ASN A 28 10.70 -38.69 20.52
CA ASN A 28 10.48 -38.32 21.92
C ASN A 28 9.03 -38.63 22.35
N ASP A 29 8.04 -38.25 21.53
CA ASP A 29 6.62 -38.55 21.77
C ASP A 29 6.41 -40.07 21.86
N ARG A 30 7.03 -40.84 20.96
CA ARG A 30 7.02 -42.30 20.99
C ARG A 30 7.59 -42.87 22.28
N ARG A 31 8.75 -42.38 22.74
CA ARG A 31 9.37 -42.83 24.01
C ARG A 31 8.49 -42.49 25.21
N TYR A 32 7.91 -41.29 25.23
CA TYR A 32 6.98 -40.87 26.28
C TYR A 32 5.75 -41.78 26.33
N CYS A 33 5.10 -42.04 25.19
CA CYS A 33 3.95 -42.92 25.12
C CYS A 33 4.29 -44.39 25.43
N ALA A 34 5.48 -44.86 25.03
CA ALA A 34 5.94 -46.21 25.34
C ALA A 34 6.34 -46.40 26.81
N SER A 35 6.70 -45.32 27.51
CA SER A 35 7.06 -45.37 28.94
C SER A 35 5.88 -45.61 29.88
N GLY A 36 4.64 -45.54 29.38
CA GLY A 36 3.42 -45.68 30.18
C GLY A 36 3.12 -44.48 31.10
N ARG A 37 3.99 -43.46 31.14
CA ARG A 37 3.80 -42.24 31.95
C ARG A 37 2.54 -41.45 31.61
N SER A 38 2.01 -41.62 30.41
CA SER A 38 0.79 -40.96 29.96
C SER A 38 -0.47 -41.51 30.63
N GLY A 39 -0.41 -42.71 31.23
CA GLY A 39 -1.57 -43.37 31.85
C GLY A 39 -2.62 -43.88 30.85
N MET A 40 -2.29 -43.92 29.56
CA MET A 40 -3.16 -44.37 28.46
C MET A 40 -2.39 -45.32 27.54
N ASP A 41 -3.09 -46.07 26.69
CA ASP A 41 -2.44 -46.96 25.73
C ASP A 41 -1.59 -46.17 24.71
N PHE A 42 -0.59 -46.85 24.12
CA PHE A 42 0.36 -46.22 23.22
C PHE A 42 -0.33 -45.52 22.04
N ASN A 43 -1.35 -46.14 21.43
CA ASN A 43 -2.01 -45.59 20.25
C ASN A 43 -2.86 -44.37 20.63
N SER A 44 -3.60 -44.43 21.72
CA SER A 44 -4.35 -43.28 22.25
C SER A 44 -3.43 -42.12 22.63
N CYS A 45 -2.27 -42.42 23.20
CA CYS A 45 -1.27 -41.41 23.54
C CYS A 45 -0.74 -40.67 22.32
N MET A 46 -0.29 -41.42 21.31
CA MET A 46 0.22 -40.86 20.07
C MET A 46 -0.87 -40.09 19.31
N TRP A 47 -2.09 -40.63 19.27
CA TRP A 47 -3.23 -39.97 18.64
C TRP A 47 -3.56 -38.63 19.32
N ARG A 48 -3.56 -38.60 20.65
CA ARG A 48 -3.83 -37.39 21.42
C ARG A 48 -2.78 -36.32 21.20
N LEU A 49 -1.50 -36.66 21.33
CA LEU A 49 -0.39 -35.72 21.12
C LEU A 49 -0.41 -35.12 19.71
N ARG A 50 -0.71 -35.95 18.70
CA ARG A 50 -0.83 -35.48 17.32
C ARG A 50 -1.99 -34.49 17.15
N ASN A 51 -3.16 -34.81 17.69
CA ASN A 51 -4.32 -33.91 17.63
C ASN A 51 -4.09 -32.60 18.39
N ASP A 52 -3.47 -32.67 19.57
CA ASP A 52 -3.16 -31.49 20.38
C ASP A 52 -2.21 -30.55 19.60
N ARG A 53 -1.19 -31.10 18.95
CA ARG A 53 -0.27 -30.34 18.10
C ARG A 53 -0.96 -29.74 16.87
N GLU A 54 -1.77 -30.52 16.16
CA GLU A 54 -2.53 -30.03 15.00
C GLU A 54 -3.51 -28.90 15.39
N ARG A 55 -4.12 -29.00 16.57
CA ARG A 55 -4.98 -27.96 17.13
C ARG A 55 -4.21 -26.68 17.45
N GLU A 56 -3.00 -26.80 17.96
CA GLU A 56 -2.11 -25.66 18.22
C GLU A 56 -1.67 -25.01 16.92
N ASP A 57 -1.21 -25.79 15.94
CA ASP A 57 -0.80 -25.31 14.62
C ASP A 57 -1.93 -24.54 13.91
N ARG A 58 -3.17 -25.05 14.00
CA ARG A 58 -4.34 -24.33 13.45
C ARG A 58 -4.57 -22.99 14.12
N ARG A 59 -4.50 -22.93 15.46
CA ARG A 59 -4.68 -21.66 16.21
C ARG A 59 -3.60 -20.65 15.86
N ASP A 60 -2.36 -21.11 15.70
CA ASP A 60 -1.24 -20.28 15.31
C ASP A 60 -1.40 -19.74 13.90
N TYR A 61 -1.88 -20.56 12.97
CA TYR A 61 -2.20 -20.14 11.62
C TYR A 61 -3.29 -19.05 11.62
N GLU A 62 -4.41 -19.28 12.30
CA GLU A 62 -5.52 -18.33 12.42
C GLU A 62 -5.06 -16.99 13.03
N ARG A 63 -4.21 -17.04 14.07
CA ARG A 63 -3.63 -15.85 14.68
C ARG A 63 -2.78 -15.06 13.69
N ARG A 64 -1.88 -15.73 12.96
CA ARG A 64 -1.02 -15.08 11.96
C ARG A 64 -1.83 -14.45 10.84
N GLU A 65 -2.87 -15.14 10.37
CA GLU A 65 -3.78 -14.62 9.35
C GLU A 65 -4.49 -13.35 9.82
N TYR A 66 -5.02 -13.36 11.05
CA TYR A 66 -5.66 -12.20 11.66
C TYR A 66 -4.71 -11.00 11.78
N GLU A 67 -3.48 -11.23 12.26
CA GLU A 67 -2.46 -10.19 12.40
C GLU A 67 -2.09 -9.58 11.04
N GLN A 68 -1.92 -10.43 10.02
CA GLN A 68 -1.62 -9.99 8.66
C GLN A 68 -2.75 -9.13 8.08
N ARG A 69 -4.01 -9.56 8.23
CA ARG A 69 -5.19 -8.78 7.80
C ARG A 69 -5.21 -7.41 8.49
N ARG A 70 -4.98 -7.37 9.80
CA ARG A 70 -4.95 -6.13 10.58
C ARG A 70 -3.82 -5.19 10.12
N GLU A 71 -2.66 -5.73 9.77
CA GLU A 71 -1.56 -4.95 9.23
C GLU A 71 -1.89 -4.36 7.85
N TYR A 72 -2.52 -5.16 6.99
CA TYR A 72 -2.98 -4.71 5.67
C TYR A 72 -3.99 -3.55 5.80
N GLU A 73 -5.01 -3.69 6.64
CA GLU A 73 -5.99 -2.63 6.92
C GLU A 73 -5.33 -1.36 7.50
N ARG A 74 -4.33 -1.54 8.38
CA ARG A 74 -3.55 -0.41 8.90
C ARG A 74 -2.81 0.31 7.78
N ARG A 75 -2.15 -0.41 6.87
CA ARG A 75 -1.45 0.21 5.72
C ARG A 75 -2.39 0.95 4.79
N GLN A 76 -3.56 0.37 4.50
CA GLN A 76 -4.61 1.00 3.70
C GLN A 76 -5.04 2.35 4.30
N ARG A 77 -5.28 2.39 5.61
CA ARG A 77 -5.66 3.63 6.32
C ARG A 77 -4.61 4.75 6.21
N TRP A 78 -3.32 4.42 6.19
CA TRP A 78 -2.25 5.42 6.03
C TRP A 78 -1.98 5.82 4.57
N GLN A 79 -2.55 5.10 3.60
CA GLN A 79 -2.51 5.49 2.18
C GLN A 79 -3.72 6.32 1.76
N GLU A 80 -4.77 6.39 2.58
CA GLU A 80 -5.95 7.20 2.28
C GLU A 80 -5.57 8.70 2.33
N PRO A 81 -5.74 9.46 1.22
CA PRO A 81 -5.47 10.88 1.22
C PRO A 81 -6.40 11.56 2.24
N ALA A 82 -5.85 12.47 3.05
CA ALA A 82 -6.63 13.19 4.04
C ALA A 82 -7.88 13.82 3.38
N PRO A 83 -9.07 13.69 3.97
CA PRO A 83 -10.27 14.28 3.41
C PRO A 83 -10.06 15.78 3.25
N VAL A 84 -10.19 16.26 2.01
CA VAL A 84 -10.06 17.69 1.71
C VAL A 84 -11.26 18.39 2.36
N TYR A 85 -11.02 19.02 3.51
CA TYR A 85 -12.00 19.89 4.13
C TYR A 85 -12.15 21.14 3.27
N VAL A 86 -13.27 21.25 2.54
CA VAL A 86 -13.64 22.47 1.84
C VAL A 86 -14.51 23.27 2.81
N PRO A 87 -14.00 24.37 3.40
CA PRO A 87 -14.79 25.16 4.34
C PRO A 87 -16.02 25.76 3.66
N GLU A 88 -17.15 25.74 4.36
CA GLU A 88 -18.50 26.07 3.83
C GLU A 88 -18.58 27.45 3.15
N TYR A 89 -17.69 28.41 3.48
CA TYR A 89 -17.63 29.71 2.82
C TYR A 89 -17.25 29.64 1.33
N GLN A 90 -16.57 28.57 0.90
CA GLN A 90 -16.20 28.34 -0.50
C GLN A 90 -17.36 27.74 -1.30
N ARG A 91 -18.47 27.39 -0.63
CA ARG A 91 -19.73 26.91 -1.19
C ARG A 91 -20.71 28.05 -1.51
N GLN A 92 -20.24 29.29 -1.56
CA GLN A 92 -21.02 30.36 -2.19
C GLN A 92 -21.03 30.14 -3.71
N PRO A 93 -22.17 30.38 -4.39
CA PRO A 93 -22.17 30.42 -5.84
C PRO A 93 -21.11 31.43 -6.26
N GLN A 94 -20.13 31.00 -7.05
CA GLN A 94 -19.25 31.94 -7.72
C GLN A 94 -20.18 32.84 -8.52
N TYR A 95 -20.32 34.09 -8.06
CA TYR A 95 -20.84 35.15 -8.89
C TYR A 95 -19.97 35.12 -10.14
N GLN A 96 -20.51 34.56 -11.23
CA GLN A 96 -19.90 34.63 -12.53
C GLN A 96 -19.79 36.13 -12.79
N GLN A 97 -18.60 36.66 -12.55
CA GLN A 97 -18.28 38.02 -12.91
C GLN A 97 -18.42 38.02 -14.42
N GLU A 98 -19.57 38.49 -14.92
CA GLU A 98 -19.85 38.59 -16.35
C GLU A 98 -18.70 39.38 -16.93
N ARG A 99 -17.81 38.69 -17.66
CA ARG A 99 -16.73 39.36 -18.35
C ARG A 99 -17.40 40.35 -19.28
N PRO A 100 -17.02 41.63 -19.24
CA PRO A 100 -17.68 42.62 -20.05
C PRO A 100 -17.56 42.19 -21.53
N LYS A 101 -18.68 42.18 -22.24
CA LYS A 101 -18.75 41.67 -23.61
C LYS A 101 -17.94 42.61 -24.51
N LEU A 102 -16.75 42.17 -24.89
CA LEU A 102 -15.89 42.89 -25.82
C LEU A 102 -16.53 42.87 -27.21
N SER A 103 -16.52 44.01 -27.90
CA SER A 103 -16.78 44.03 -29.34
C SER A 103 -15.59 43.41 -30.11
N ASP A 104 -15.83 42.92 -31.34
CA ASP A 104 -14.80 42.30 -32.18
C ASP A 104 -13.55 43.17 -32.35
N MET A 105 -13.73 44.50 -32.44
CA MET A 105 -12.62 45.45 -32.50
C MET A 105 -11.83 45.52 -31.20
N GLN A 106 -12.50 45.47 -30.05
CA GLN A 106 -11.86 45.50 -28.73
C GLN A 106 -11.12 44.19 -28.45
N GLU A 107 -11.68 43.06 -28.85
CA GLU A 107 -11.01 41.76 -28.75
C GLU A 107 -9.73 41.73 -29.60
N ARG A 108 -9.80 42.19 -30.86
CA ARG A 108 -8.62 42.31 -31.72
C ARG A 108 -7.57 43.26 -31.13
N ALA A 109 -7.99 44.39 -30.57
CA ALA A 109 -7.08 45.33 -29.92
C ALA A 109 -6.38 44.72 -28.69
N LEU A 110 -7.13 43.99 -27.86
CA LEU A 110 -6.59 43.25 -26.71
C LEU A 110 -5.58 42.18 -27.12
N ASN A 111 -5.87 41.43 -28.19
CA ASN A 111 -4.96 40.42 -28.71
C ASN A 111 -3.68 41.03 -29.29
N ASN A 112 -3.77 42.20 -29.94
CA ASN A 112 -2.62 42.91 -30.48
C ASN A 112 -1.68 43.46 -29.39
N CYS A 113 -2.16 43.67 -28.15
CA CYS A 113 -1.30 44.07 -27.04
C CYS A 113 -0.17 43.07 -26.77
N ASN A 114 -0.32 41.80 -27.16
CA ASN A 114 0.71 40.77 -26.99
C ASN A 114 1.92 40.96 -27.93
N LEU A 115 1.80 41.81 -28.96
CA LEU A 115 2.89 42.14 -29.88
C LEU A 115 3.85 43.18 -29.32
N LEU A 116 3.48 43.85 -28.21
CA LEU A 116 4.32 44.82 -27.53
C LEU A 116 5.32 44.14 -26.60
N ALA A 117 6.39 44.87 -26.24
CA ALA A 117 7.34 44.44 -25.22
C ALA A 117 6.60 44.12 -23.90
N PRO A 118 7.01 43.08 -23.13
CA PRO A 118 6.28 42.62 -21.93
C PRO A 118 5.94 43.73 -20.93
N ARG A 119 6.78 44.76 -20.84
CA ARG A 119 6.59 45.92 -19.97
C ARG A 119 5.38 46.78 -20.35
N ASP A 120 5.04 46.85 -21.63
CA ASP A 120 3.99 47.72 -22.18
C ASP A 120 2.64 47.01 -22.34
N GLN A 121 2.65 45.67 -22.33
CA GLN A 121 1.45 44.83 -22.40
C GLN A 121 0.39 45.18 -21.34
N PRO A 122 0.71 45.32 -20.02
CA PRO A 122 -0.32 45.60 -19.02
C PRO A 122 -0.97 46.97 -19.24
N ARG A 123 -0.20 47.96 -19.69
CA ARG A 123 -0.70 49.30 -19.97
C ARG A 123 -1.63 49.29 -21.19
N CYS A 124 -1.24 48.61 -22.26
CA CYS A 124 -2.08 48.43 -23.45
C CYS A 124 -3.42 47.75 -23.11
N ARG A 125 -3.38 46.64 -22.36
CA ARG A 125 -4.58 45.91 -21.93
C ARG A 125 -5.50 46.79 -21.08
N ALA A 126 -4.94 47.56 -20.13
CA ALA A 126 -5.72 48.47 -19.31
C ALA A 126 -6.41 49.57 -20.14
N THR A 127 -5.71 50.14 -21.13
CA THR A 127 -6.31 51.14 -22.04
C THR A 127 -7.45 50.55 -22.86
N VAL A 128 -7.30 49.35 -23.44
CA VAL A 128 -8.41 48.72 -24.18
C VAL A 128 -9.58 48.44 -23.25
N MET A 129 -9.32 47.87 -22.06
CA MET A 129 -10.37 47.57 -21.07
C MET A 129 -11.08 48.82 -20.55
N SER A 130 -10.43 49.98 -20.54
CA SER A 130 -11.08 51.26 -20.16
C SER A 130 -12.12 51.76 -21.16
N THR A 131 -12.11 51.23 -22.39
CA THR A 131 -13.09 51.56 -23.44
C THR A 131 -14.27 50.59 -23.48
N VAL A 132 -14.22 49.53 -22.67
CA VAL A 132 -15.27 48.53 -22.58
C VAL A 132 -16.37 49.07 -21.65
N ARG A 133 -17.60 49.08 -22.13
CA ARG A 133 -18.78 49.55 -21.38
C ARG A 133 -19.56 48.38 -20.80
#